data_AF-A0A1C5WJL3-F1
#
_entry.id   AF-A0A1C5WJL3-F1
#
_cell.length_a   1.000
_cell.length_b   1.000
_cell.length_c   1.000
_cell.angle_alpha   90.00
_cell.angle_beta   90.00
_cell.angle_gamma   90.00
#
_symmetry.space_group_name_H-M   'P 1'
#
loop_
_entity.id
_entity.type
_entity.pdbx_description
1 polymer ?
#
loop_
_entity_poly.entity_id
_entity_poly.type
_entity_poly.pdbx_seq_one_letter_code
_entity_poly.pdbx_strand_id
1 'polypeptide(L)' 'MPIGNPKPQTVATRKYEEKAGWMSKSYKLKRKIVEDFAQACDKADVSQAGQLMKMMQQFIDEVNNQ' A
#
# COMPACT_ATOMS: atom_id res chain seq x y z
N MET A 1 17.35 2.09 -2.86
CA MET A 1 17.78 2.98 -3.97
C MET A 1 17.39 2.42 -5.33
N PRO A 2 16.99 3.26 -6.30
CA PRO A 2 16.65 2.82 -7.67
C PRO A 2 17.90 2.29 -8.40
N ILE A 3 17.72 1.22 -9.18
CA ILE A 3 18.79 0.59 -9.97
C ILE A 3 18.93 1.32 -11.31
N GLY A 4 20.15 1.68 -11.71
CA GLY A 4 20.44 2.36 -12.98
C GLY A 4 20.84 3.84 -12.81
N ASN A 5 20.49 4.69 -13.77
CA ASN A 5 20.72 6.15 -13.73
C ASN A 5 19.40 6.93 -13.51
N PRO A 6 18.84 6.91 -12.30
CA PRO A 6 17.56 7.55 -12.01
C PRO A 6 17.68 9.08 -12.02
N LYS A 7 16.59 9.76 -12.40
CA LYS A 7 16.50 11.22 -12.30
C LYS A 7 16.66 11.67 -10.84
N PRO A 8 17.26 12.84 -10.57
CA PRO A 8 17.42 13.37 -9.21
C PRO A 8 16.11 13.44 -8.42
N GLN A 9 14.99 13.76 -9.08
CA GLN A 9 13.65 13.77 -8.50
C GLN A 9 13.23 12.39 -7.96
N THR A 10 13.48 11.33 -8.72
CA THR A 10 13.16 9.94 -8.32
C THR A 10 13.96 9.51 -7.09
N VAL A 11 15.21 9.97 -6.98
CA VAL A 11 16.06 9.71 -5.80
C VAL A 11 15.53 10.47 -4.58
N ALA A 12 15.12 11.73 -4.75
CA ALA A 12 14.54 12.53 -3.66
C ALA A 12 13.23 11.94 -3.14
N THR A 13 12.32 11.53 -4.04
CA THR A 13 11.06 10.87 -3.67
C THR A 13 11.31 9.59 -2.87
N ARG A 14 12.22 8.72 -3.35
CA ARG A 14 12.60 7.48 -2.63
C ARG A 14 13.17 7.75 -1.24
N LYS A 15 14.05 8.76 -1.09
CA LYS A 15 14.59 9.14 0.22
C LYS A 15 13.50 9.60 1.18
N TYR A 16 12.51 10.33 0.67
CA TYR A 16 11.36 10.74 1.48
C TYR A 16 10.48 9.55 1.87
N GLU A 17 10.16 8.68 0.92
CA GLU A 17 9.40 7.44 1.16
C GLU A 17 10.07 6.58 2.24
N GLU A 18 11.38 6.34 2.12
CA GLU A 18 12.17 5.61 3.11
C GLU A 18 12.14 6.29 4.49
N LYS A 19 12.29 7.62 4.54
CA LYS A 19 12.24 8.39 5.80
C LYS A 19 10.85 8.36 6.46
N ALA A 20 9.78 8.41 5.66
CA ALA A 20 8.40 8.38 6.13
C ALA A 20 7.86 6.95 6.32
N GLY A 21 8.70 5.92 6.15
CA GLY A 21 8.35 4.52 6.39
C GLY A 21 7.50 3.87 5.29
N TRP A 22 7.38 4.50 4.11
CA TRP A 22 6.64 3.94 2.98
C TRP A 22 7.43 2.81 2.33
N MET A 23 6.79 1.64 2.17
CA MET A 23 7.36 0.50 1.48
C MET A 23 6.42 0.03 0.37
N SER A 24 6.94 -0.09 -0.85
CA SER A 24 6.22 -0.73 -1.96
C SER A 24 6.46 -2.25 -1.93
N LYS A 25 5.45 -3.03 -1.52
CA LYS A 25 5.41 -4.47 -1.75
C LYS A 25 4.44 -4.80 -2.87
N SER A 26 4.84 -5.70 -3.74
CA SER A 26 4.00 -6.19 -4.85
C SER A 26 3.55 -7.62 -4.55
N TYR A 27 2.24 -7.85 -4.53
CA TYR A 27 1.64 -9.17 -4.38
C TYR A 27 0.83 -9.53 -5.62
N LYS A 28 0.74 -10.83 -5.93
CA LYS A 28 -0.21 -11.32 -6.93
C LYS A 28 -1.56 -11.55 -6.26
N LEU A 29 -2.59 -10.81 -6.69
CA LEU A 29 -3.96 -10.91 -6.19
C LEU A 29 -4.89 -11.40 -7.30
N LYS A 30 -6.01 -12.04 -6.94
CA LYS A 30 -7.03 -12.43 -7.91
C LYS A 30 -7.73 -11.19 -8.45
N ARG A 31 -7.80 -11.05 -9.79
CA ARG A 31 -8.41 -9.90 -10.48
C ARG A 31 -9.78 -9.53 -9.92
N LYS A 32 -10.69 -10.50 -9.85
CA LYS A 32 -12.06 -10.29 -9.36
C LYS A 32 -12.10 -9.63 -7.97
N ILE A 33 -11.25 -10.10 -7.05
CA ILE A 33 -11.20 -9.56 -5.69
C ILE A 33 -10.72 -8.10 -5.71
N VAL A 34 -9.71 -7.78 -6.53
CA VAL A 34 -9.18 -6.41 -6.64
C VAL A 34 -10.22 -5.46 -7.23
N GLU A 35 -10.94 -5.90 -8.27
CA GLU A 35 -12.01 -5.11 -8.89
C GLU A 35 -13.19 -4.88 -7.94
N ASP A 36 -13.65 -5.93 -7.26
CA ASP A 36 -14.73 -5.85 -6.28
C ASP A 36 -14.32 -4.95 -5.09
N PHE A 37 -13.06 -5.03 -4.64
CA PHE A 37 -12.52 -4.18 -3.58
C PHE A 37 -12.44 -2.71 -3.99
N ALA A 38 -12.01 -2.43 -5.23
CA ALA A 38 -11.98 -1.08 -5.76
C ALA A 38 -13.39 -0.46 -5.79
N GLN A 39 -14.37 -1.19 -6.32
CA GLN A 39 -15.76 -0.74 -6.34
C GLN A 39 -16.34 -0.53 -4.94
N ALA A 40 -15.97 -1.36 -3.97
CA ALA A 40 -16.40 -1.19 -2.59
C ALA A 40 -15.78 0.06 -1.95
N CYS A 41 -14.50 0.34 -2.22
CA CYS A 41 -13.82 1.55 -1.75
C CYS A 41 -14.44 2.82 -2.35
N ASP A 42 -14.75 2.80 -3.64
CA ASP A 42 -15.40 3.93 -4.33
C ASP A 42 -16.80 4.22 -3.75
N LYS A 43 -17.59 3.16 -3.47
CA LYS A 43 -18.91 3.31 -2.84
C LYS A 43 -18.82 3.83 -1.40
N ALA A 44 -17.75 3.50 -0.70
CA ALA A 44 -17.50 3.93 0.68
C ALA A 44 -16.78 5.28 0.76
N ASP A 45 -16.43 5.90 -0.38
CA ASP A 45 -15.66 7.14 -0.46
C ASP A 45 -14.32 7.09 0.30
N VAL A 46 -13.61 5.97 0.17
CA VAL A 46 -12.30 5.76 0.80
C VAL A 46 -11.23 5.38 -0.21
N SER A 47 -9.98 5.72 0.08
CA SER A 47 -8.86 5.25 -0.74
C SER A 47 -8.61 3.75 -0.54
N GLN A 48 -8.36 3.02 -1.62
CA GLN A 48 -8.02 1.59 -1.57
C GLN A 48 -6.81 1.31 -0.67
N ALA A 49 -5.77 2.16 -0.76
CA ALA A 49 -4.58 2.03 0.07
C ALA A 49 -4.88 2.24 1.56
N GLY A 50 -5.67 3.26 1.91
CA GLY A 50 -6.07 3.52 3.29
C GLY A 50 -6.92 2.40 3.88
N GLN A 51 -7.91 1.91 3.12
CA GLN A 51 -8.74 0.80 3.55
C GLN A 51 -7.94 -0.50 3.71
N LEU A 52 -6.99 -0.77 2.79
CA LEU A 52 -6.11 -1.93 2.89
C LEU A 52 -5.22 -1.86 4.14
N MET A 53 -4.61 -0.70 4.41
CA MET A 53 -3.79 -0.49 5.61
C MET A 53 -4.60 -0.70 6.90
N LYS A 54 -5.85 -0.22 6.94
CA LYS A 54 -6.76 -0.45 8.07
C LYS A 54 -7.00 -1.94 8.29
N MET A 55 -7.34 -2.68 7.23
CA MET A 55 -7.57 -4.13 7.33
C MET A 55 -6.31 -4.91 7.74
N MET A 56 -5.13 -4.49 7.26
CA MET A 56 -3.86 -5.07 7.70
C MET A 56 -3.61 -4.85 9.19
N GLN A 57 -3.84 -3.62 9.69
CA GLN A 57 -3.66 -3.32 11.11
C GLN A 57 -4.63 -4.11 11.98
N GLN A 58 -5.90 -4.19 11.58
CA GLN A 58 -6.91 -5.00 12.29
C GLN A 58 -6.46 -6.47 12.42
N PHE A 59 -5.98 -7.07 11.33
CA PHE A 59 -5.48 -8.44 11.37
C PHE A 59 -4.24 -8.61 12.27
N ILE A 60 -3.33 -7.64 12.28
CA ILE A 60 -2.16 -7.64 13.17
C ILE A 60 -2.61 -7.61 14.64
N ASP A 61 -3.58 -6.74 14.96
CA ASP A 61 -4.10 -6.59 16.32
C ASP A 61 -4.86 -7.85 16.76
N GLU A 62 -5.63 -8.48 15.87
CA GLU A 62 -6.33 -9.75 16.13
C GLU A 62 -5.35 -10.88 16.46
N VAL A 63 -4.26 -11.01 15.70
CA VAL A 63 -3.26 -12.07 15.90
C VAL A 63 -2.39 -11.83 17.14
N ASN A 64 -2.03 -10.58 17.44
CA ASN A 64 -1.15 -10.27 18.57
C ASN A 64 -1.88 -10.22 19.92
N ASN A 65 -3.20 -10.07 19.92
CA ASN A 65 -4.03 -10.13 21.12
C ASN A 65 -4.55 -11.55 21.42
N GLN A 66 -4.10 -12.56 20.66
CA GLN A 66 -4.25 -13.99 20.95
C GLN A 66 -3.00 -14.56 21.64
#